data_AF-A0A6J6HYK8-F1
#
_entry.id   AF-A0A6J6HYK8-F1
#
_cell.length_a   1.000
_cell.length_b   1.000
_cell.length_c   1.000
_cell.angle_alpha   90.00
_cell.angle_beta   90.00
_cell.angle_gamma   90.00
#
_symmetry.space_group_name_H-M   'P 1'
#
loop_
_entity.id
_entity.type
_entity.pdbx_description
1 polymer ?
#
loop_
_entity_poly.entity_id
_entity_poly.type
_entity_poly.pdbx_seq_one_letter_code
_entity_poly.pdbx_strand_id
1 'polypeptide(L)'
;MKRGNKSYALRAVVGSAVIVFATLGSSLAANIGIANSNNGSEFGQGVFTIKACDTWIQLNLVAGATGQYGAPAGLSALTGVSIQGLMPSQCRSTKFKFQALDSSGKVLPLYRTDKTDALCSSKPFCTTKNSETDLILAISATGVVSLYNPDSYQQLSYNSTSGNYTFSFIQPGQLAQTISTLTVQSSEA
;
A
#
# COMPACT_ATOMS: atom_id res chain seq x y z
N MET A 1 -48.42 39.17 -17.61
CA MET A 1 -47.58 38.64 -16.51
C MET A 1 -46.92 37.32 -16.93
N LYS A 2 -45.58 37.26 -16.79
CA LYS A 2 -44.71 36.10 -16.45
C LYS A 2 -44.88 34.75 -17.16
N ARG A 3 -43.82 34.32 -17.88
CA ARG A 3 -43.20 32.99 -17.71
C ARG A 3 -41.85 32.90 -18.43
N GLY A 4 -40.76 33.17 -17.70
CA GLY A 4 -39.40 33.09 -18.22
C GLY A 4 -38.37 32.65 -17.17
N ASN A 5 -38.72 31.77 -16.22
CA ASN A 5 -37.83 31.46 -15.08
C ASN A 5 -37.56 29.96 -14.86
N LYS A 6 -38.19 29.03 -15.59
CA LYS A 6 -38.07 27.59 -15.28
C LYS A 6 -36.75 26.95 -15.75
N SER A 7 -36.17 27.42 -16.85
CA SER A 7 -34.99 26.78 -17.45
C SER A 7 -33.67 27.08 -16.72
N TYR A 8 -33.57 28.24 -16.06
CA TYR A 8 -32.39 28.64 -15.31
C TYR A 8 -32.31 27.97 -13.92
N ALA A 9 -33.45 27.81 -13.25
CA ALA A 9 -33.53 27.12 -11.96
C ALA A 9 -33.20 25.63 -12.08
N LEU A 10 -33.67 24.96 -13.15
CA LEU A 10 -33.35 23.55 -13.40
C LEU A 10 -31.86 23.35 -13.71
N ARG A 11 -31.25 24.26 -14.47
CA ARG A 11 -29.80 24.26 -14.75
C ARG A 11 -28.95 24.53 -13.50
N ALA A 12 -29.41 25.43 -12.63
CA ALA A 12 -28.73 25.71 -11.37
C ALA A 12 -28.73 24.50 -10.44
N VAL A 13 -29.86 23.79 -10.31
CA VAL A 13 -29.99 22.60 -9.44
C VAL A 13 -29.16 21.43 -9.95
N VAL A 14 -29.19 21.16 -11.27
CA VAL A 14 -28.37 20.11 -11.89
C VAL A 14 -26.87 20.45 -11.79
N GLY A 15 -26.50 21.73 -11.98
CA GLY A 15 -25.12 22.19 -11.81
C GLY A 15 -24.61 22.04 -10.37
N SER A 16 -25.43 22.38 -9.37
CA SER A 16 -25.07 22.19 -7.96
C SER A 16 -24.97 20.71 -7.56
N ALA A 17 -25.78 19.82 -8.15
CA ALA A 17 -25.69 18.39 -7.88
C ALA A 17 -24.36 17.81 -8.39
N VAL A 18 -23.90 18.21 -9.59
CA VAL A 18 -22.63 17.72 -10.17
C VAL A 18 -21.41 18.17 -9.35
N ILE A 19 -21.44 19.37 -8.77
CA ILE A 19 -20.33 19.88 -7.93
C ILE A 19 -20.24 19.12 -6.59
N VAL A 20 -21.39 18.73 -6.02
CA VAL A 20 -21.41 17.94 -4.77
C VAL A 20 -20.96 16.49 -4.98
N PHE A 21 -21.17 15.92 -6.17
CA PHE A 21 -20.64 14.58 -6.50
C PHE A 21 -19.14 14.58 -6.85
N ALA A 22 -18.58 15.69 -7.35
CA ALA A 22 -17.16 15.79 -7.67
C ALA A 22 -16.25 15.94 -6.44
N THR A 23 -16.78 16.35 -5.29
CA THR A 23 -16.01 16.41 -4.03
C THR A 23 -15.94 15.06 -3.30
N LEU A 24 -16.63 14.03 -3.79
CA LEU A 24 -16.58 12.68 -3.24
C LEU A 24 -15.71 11.79 -4.14
N GLY A 25 -14.42 11.73 -3.81
CA GLY A 25 -13.63 10.52 -4.08
C GLY A 25 -12.88 10.49 -5.41
N SER A 26 -11.81 11.28 -5.52
CA SER A 26 -10.67 10.85 -6.33
C SER A 26 -9.83 9.85 -5.52
N SER A 27 -10.36 8.65 -5.26
CA SER A 27 -9.55 7.57 -4.68
C SER A 27 -8.65 6.99 -5.76
N LEU A 28 -7.35 7.29 -5.72
CA LEU A 28 -6.37 6.63 -6.59
C LEU A 28 -6.28 5.15 -6.19
N ALA A 29 -6.61 4.25 -7.11
CA ALA A 29 -6.28 2.84 -7.02
C ALA A 29 -5.34 2.49 -8.19
N ALA A 30 -4.15 1.95 -7.88
CA ALA A 30 -3.20 1.48 -8.88
C ALA A 30 -2.79 0.04 -8.57
N ASN A 31 -2.65 -0.78 -9.61
CA ASN A 31 -2.18 -2.16 -9.58
C ASN A 31 -0.93 -2.30 -10.45
N ILE A 32 0.17 -2.76 -9.87
CA ILE A 32 1.47 -2.74 -10.52
C ILE A 32 2.08 -4.14 -10.55
N GLY A 33 2.18 -4.73 -11.75
CA GLY A 33 2.69 -6.09 -11.95
C GLY A 33 4.22 -6.21 -11.85
N ILE A 34 4.68 -7.23 -11.13
CA ILE A 34 6.07 -7.67 -10.98
C ILE A 34 6.33 -8.71 -12.07
N ALA A 35 7.19 -8.36 -13.04
CA ALA A 35 7.62 -9.29 -14.07
C ALA A 35 8.69 -10.25 -13.53
N ASN A 36 8.45 -11.54 -13.69
CA ASN A 36 9.35 -12.63 -13.33
C ASN A 36 10.59 -12.63 -14.26
N SER A 37 11.78 -12.35 -13.73
CA SER A 37 13.03 -12.44 -14.49
C SER A 37 13.55 -13.87 -14.44
N ASN A 38 13.35 -14.61 -15.54
CA ASN A 38 13.97 -15.91 -15.77
C ASN A 38 15.50 -15.75 -15.82
N ASN A 39 16.19 -15.90 -14.68
CA ASN A 39 17.55 -16.47 -14.53
C ASN A 39 18.09 -16.22 -13.11
N GLY A 40 18.06 -17.25 -12.25
CA GLY A 40 19.07 -17.52 -11.23
C GLY A 40 19.48 -16.42 -10.23
N SER A 41 18.68 -15.39 -9.98
CA SER A 41 18.97 -14.41 -8.94
C SER A 41 17.68 -13.96 -8.25
N GLU A 42 17.67 -14.19 -6.94
CA GLU A 42 16.55 -14.18 -5.99
C GLU A 42 15.87 -12.83 -5.74
N PHE A 43 15.95 -11.88 -6.67
CA PHE A 43 15.41 -10.54 -6.44
C PHE A 43 14.03 -10.39 -7.07
N GLY A 44 13.00 -10.36 -6.21
CA GLY A 44 11.71 -9.75 -6.53
C GLY A 44 11.92 -8.26 -6.84
N GLN A 45 12.33 -7.96 -8.06
CA GLN A 45 12.48 -6.59 -8.54
C GLN A 45 11.10 -6.00 -8.79
N GLY A 46 10.59 -5.30 -7.79
CA GLY A 46 9.37 -4.52 -7.90
C GLY A 46 9.60 -3.08 -7.52
N VAL A 47 10.36 -2.35 -8.33
CA VAL A 47 10.44 -0.88 -8.28
C VAL A 47 9.23 -0.34 -9.02
N PHE A 48 8.38 0.44 -8.35
CA PHE A 48 7.08 0.80 -8.91
C PHE A 48 6.65 2.24 -8.70
N THR A 49 6.46 2.96 -9.80
CA THR A 49 6.17 4.40 -9.76
C THR A 49 4.70 4.69 -10.06
N ILE A 50 3.99 5.32 -9.12
CA ILE A 50 2.57 5.72 -9.27
C ILE A 50 2.35 7.16 -8.86
N LYS A 51 1.40 7.84 -9.52
CA LYS A 51 1.07 9.24 -9.24
C LYS A 51 0.10 9.33 -8.06
N ALA A 52 0.55 9.82 -6.90
CA ALA A 52 -0.23 10.07 -5.70
C ALA A 52 -0.04 11.51 -5.21
N CYS A 53 -1.14 12.20 -4.88
CA CYS A 53 -1.15 13.58 -4.39
C CYS A 53 -0.35 14.55 -5.29
N ASP A 54 -0.55 14.44 -6.60
CA ASP A 54 0.20 15.20 -7.60
C ASP A 54 1.72 14.96 -7.66
N THR A 55 2.22 13.99 -6.89
CA THR A 55 3.62 13.54 -6.90
C THR A 55 3.74 12.09 -7.38
N TRP A 56 4.94 11.69 -7.80
CA TRP A 56 5.22 10.29 -8.09
C TRP A 56 5.84 9.63 -6.87
N ILE A 57 5.26 8.50 -6.43
CA ILE A 57 5.84 7.68 -5.38
C ILE A 57 6.33 6.37 -5.96
N GLN A 58 7.50 5.92 -5.50
CA GLN A 58 8.08 4.64 -5.87
C GLN A 58 7.94 3.65 -4.72
N LEU A 59 7.33 2.50 -4.96
CA LEU A 59 7.24 1.39 -4.02
C LEU A 59 8.32 0.36 -4.33
N ASN A 60 8.96 -0.19 -3.30
CA ASN A 60 9.88 -1.32 -3.46
C ASN A 60 9.68 -2.35 -2.36
N LEU A 61 9.78 -3.63 -2.73
CA LEU A 61 9.86 -4.71 -1.76
C LEU A 61 11.20 -4.69 -1.03
N VAL A 62 11.18 -4.90 0.28
CA VAL A 62 12.38 -5.09 1.10
C VAL A 62 12.48 -6.58 1.41
N ALA A 63 13.46 -7.25 0.80
CA ALA A 63 13.76 -8.65 1.05
C ALA A 63 14.69 -8.77 2.26
N GLY A 64 14.41 -9.72 3.16
CA GLY A 64 15.32 -10.10 4.24
C GLY A 64 16.50 -10.92 3.74
N ALA A 65 17.37 -11.35 4.66
CA ALA A 65 18.40 -12.31 4.31
C ALA A 65 17.79 -13.68 3.98
N THR A 66 18.44 -14.42 3.08
CA THR A 66 17.97 -15.75 2.64
C THR A 66 17.93 -16.73 3.82
N GLY A 67 16.93 -17.61 3.84
CA GLY A 67 16.80 -18.61 4.91
C GLY A 67 16.35 -18.07 6.28
N GLN A 68 16.06 -16.77 6.42
CA GLN A 68 15.53 -16.18 7.65
C GLN A 68 14.01 -16.16 7.68
N TYR A 69 13.43 -16.00 8.89
CA TYR A 69 11.98 -15.86 9.10
C TYR A 69 11.17 -17.01 8.47
N GLY A 70 11.70 -18.23 8.57
CA GLY A 70 11.05 -19.42 8.03
C GLY A 70 11.07 -19.53 6.50
N ALA A 71 11.84 -18.68 5.80
CA ALA A 71 12.11 -18.86 4.39
C ALA A 71 13.03 -20.08 4.14
N PRO A 72 12.83 -20.86 3.07
CA PRO A 72 13.78 -21.89 2.67
C PRO A 72 15.16 -21.32 2.32
N ALA A 73 16.20 -22.17 2.33
CA ALA A 73 17.52 -21.78 1.87
C ALA A 73 17.48 -21.29 0.41
N GLY A 74 18.11 -20.14 0.15
CA GLY A 74 18.07 -19.49 -1.16
C GLY A 74 16.69 -18.93 -1.51
N LEU A 75 15.87 -18.61 -0.50
CA LEU A 75 14.65 -17.80 -0.61
C LEU A 75 14.63 -16.73 0.48
N SER A 76 14.10 -15.54 0.14
CA SER A 76 14.02 -14.39 1.05
C SER A 76 12.60 -14.05 1.45
N ALA A 77 12.36 -13.91 2.74
CA ALA A 77 11.11 -13.39 3.28
C ALA A 77 10.93 -11.91 2.91
N LEU A 78 9.69 -11.47 2.70
CA LEU A 78 9.35 -10.07 2.58
C LEU A 78 9.42 -9.43 3.97
N THR A 79 10.45 -8.63 4.24
CA THR A 79 10.66 -7.98 5.54
C THR A 79 10.14 -6.54 5.57
N GLY A 80 9.68 -6.02 4.44
CA GLY A 80 9.17 -4.66 4.40
C GLY A 80 8.75 -4.17 3.02
N VAL A 81 8.24 -2.94 2.99
CA VAL A 81 7.93 -2.18 1.79
C VAL A 81 8.47 -0.77 1.98
N SER A 82 9.28 -0.29 1.04
CA SER A 82 9.78 1.08 1.04
C SER A 82 8.99 1.96 0.07
N ILE A 83 8.80 3.21 0.46
CA ILE A 83 8.14 4.27 -0.30
C ILE A 83 9.15 5.39 -0.49
N GLN A 84 9.45 5.71 -1.75
CA GLN A 84 10.32 6.82 -2.14
C GLN A 84 9.49 7.89 -2.85
N GLY A 85 9.91 9.15 -2.77
CA GLY A 85 9.24 10.26 -3.47
C GLY A 85 7.92 10.73 -2.85
N LEU A 86 7.46 10.12 -1.74
CA LEU A 86 6.29 10.60 -1.01
C LEU A 86 6.54 11.99 -0.44
N MET A 87 5.69 12.96 -0.79
CA MET A 87 5.71 14.30 -0.24
C MET A 87 4.49 14.52 0.70
N PRO A 88 4.67 14.41 2.03
CA PRO A 88 3.55 14.49 2.98
C PRO A 88 2.82 15.84 2.96
N SER A 89 3.49 16.91 2.55
CA SER A 89 2.89 18.24 2.39
C SER A 89 1.83 18.28 1.30
N GLN A 90 1.94 17.45 0.26
CA GLN A 90 0.98 17.36 -0.84
C GLN A 90 -0.12 16.32 -0.55
N CYS A 91 0.15 15.35 0.32
CA CYS A 91 -0.77 14.27 0.69
C CYS A 91 -1.48 14.48 2.04
N ARG A 92 -1.75 15.72 2.45
CA ARG A 92 -2.39 15.99 3.74
C ARG A 92 -3.78 15.34 3.81
N SER A 93 -4.16 14.89 5.01
CA SER A 93 -5.45 14.24 5.27
C SER A 93 -5.74 13.05 4.35
N THR A 94 -4.70 12.27 4.03
CA THR A 94 -4.80 11.10 3.15
C THR A 94 -4.35 9.83 3.88
N LYS A 95 -5.07 8.73 3.66
CA LYS A 95 -4.66 7.38 4.02
C LYS A 95 -4.27 6.62 2.75
N PHE A 96 -3.16 5.92 2.79
CA PHE A 96 -2.75 4.98 1.75
C PHE A 96 -2.81 3.57 2.29
N LYS A 97 -3.61 2.73 1.65
CA LYS A 97 -3.63 1.29 1.87
C LYS A 97 -2.79 0.60 0.80
N PHE A 98 -1.83 -0.20 1.23
CA PHE A 98 -1.02 -1.05 0.38
C PHE A 98 -1.39 -2.51 0.60
N GLN A 99 -1.51 -3.27 -0.49
CA GLN A 99 -1.72 -4.73 -0.43
C GLN A 99 -0.78 -5.43 -1.41
N ALA A 100 -0.36 -6.64 -1.06
CA ALA A 100 0.38 -7.52 -1.97
C ALA A 100 -0.54 -8.58 -2.55
N LEU A 101 -0.40 -8.85 -3.84
CA LEU A 101 -1.16 -9.87 -4.56
C LEU A 101 -0.19 -10.86 -5.21
N ASP A 102 -0.59 -12.13 -5.26
CA ASP A 102 0.09 -13.14 -6.08
C ASP A 102 -0.30 -13.05 -7.56
N SER A 103 0.25 -13.93 -8.39
CA SER A 103 0.02 -13.97 -9.84
C SER A 103 -1.42 -14.30 -10.22
N SER A 104 -2.21 -14.86 -9.29
CA SER A 104 -3.64 -15.12 -9.47
C SER A 104 -4.52 -13.94 -9.05
N GLY A 105 -3.92 -12.86 -8.52
CA GLY A 105 -4.63 -11.71 -7.98
C GLY A 105 -5.15 -11.92 -6.56
N LYS A 106 -4.74 -12.99 -5.87
CA LYS A 106 -5.12 -13.23 -4.49
C LYS A 106 -4.31 -12.33 -3.56
N VAL A 107 -5.00 -11.64 -2.65
CA VAL A 107 -4.36 -10.83 -1.61
C VAL A 107 -3.58 -11.74 -0.66
N LEU A 108 -2.32 -11.37 -0.43
CA LEU A 108 -1.38 -12.07 0.42
C LEU A 108 -1.23 -11.36 1.77
N PRO A 109 -1.12 -12.11 2.88
CA PRO A 109 -0.75 -11.54 4.17
C PRO A 109 0.68 -11.01 4.12
N LEU A 110 0.88 -9.76 4.53
CA LEU A 110 2.18 -9.08 4.54
C LEU A 110 3.00 -9.47 5.77
N TYR A 111 2.35 -9.53 6.93
CA TYR A 111 2.97 -9.95 8.19
C TYR A 111 2.00 -10.76 9.06
N ARG A 112 2.58 -11.48 10.02
CA ARG A 112 1.87 -12.29 11.01
C ARG A 112 1.75 -11.55 12.33
N THR A 113 0.71 -11.87 13.09
CA THR A 113 0.40 -11.27 14.40
C THR A 113 0.32 -12.31 15.53
N ASP A 114 0.74 -13.55 15.27
CA ASP A 114 0.65 -14.70 16.18
C ASP A 114 1.98 -15.15 16.79
N LYS A 115 3.04 -14.35 16.68
CA LYS A 115 4.37 -14.65 17.20
C LYS A 115 5.06 -15.84 16.52
N THR A 116 4.58 -16.30 15.37
CA THR A 116 5.19 -17.40 14.62
C THR A 116 6.25 -16.89 13.66
N ASP A 117 7.45 -17.48 13.72
CA ASP A 117 8.56 -17.13 12.81
C ASP A 117 8.50 -17.86 11.47
N ALA A 118 7.47 -18.68 11.24
CA ALA A 118 7.23 -19.38 9.99
C ALA A 118 6.35 -18.57 9.03
N LEU A 119 6.66 -18.62 7.74
CA LEU A 119 5.84 -18.00 6.69
C LEU A 119 4.44 -18.63 6.60
N CYS A 120 3.50 -17.89 6.03
CA CYS A 120 2.12 -18.32 5.83
C CYS A 120 1.98 -19.50 4.86
N SER A 121 2.97 -19.74 3.99
CA SER A 121 3.04 -20.93 3.13
C SER A 121 3.40 -22.20 3.91
N SER A 122 3.90 -22.05 5.14
CA SER A 122 4.25 -23.14 6.06
C SER A 122 3.14 -23.35 7.10
N LYS A 123 3.12 -24.53 7.75
CA LYS A 123 2.19 -24.80 8.85
C LYS A 123 2.69 -24.17 10.15
N PRO A 124 1.85 -23.48 10.95
CA PRO A 124 0.42 -23.20 10.71
C PRO A 124 0.19 -22.08 9.69
N PHE A 125 -0.82 -22.27 8.84
CA PHE A 125 -1.21 -21.32 7.80
C PHE A 125 -1.76 -20.02 8.38
N CYS A 126 -1.67 -18.95 7.60
CA CYS A 126 -2.26 -17.68 7.95
C CYS A 126 -3.77 -17.64 7.66
N THR A 127 -4.46 -16.93 8.53
CA THR A 127 -5.88 -16.61 8.52
C THR A 127 -6.02 -15.11 8.81
N THR A 128 -7.22 -14.57 8.62
CA THR A 128 -7.50 -13.15 8.95
C THR A 128 -7.38 -12.82 10.45
N LYS A 129 -7.20 -13.81 11.33
CA LYS A 129 -7.03 -13.60 12.78
C LYS A 129 -5.58 -13.48 13.22
N ASN A 130 -4.64 -14.02 12.43
CA ASN A 130 -3.23 -14.12 12.80
C ASN A 130 -2.28 -13.53 11.75
N SER A 131 -2.83 -12.75 10.83
CA SER A 131 -2.06 -12.08 9.80
C SER A 131 -2.78 -10.85 9.31
N GLU A 132 -2.01 -9.92 8.76
CA GLU A 132 -2.51 -8.67 8.21
C GLU A 132 -2.17 -8.56 6.74
N THR A 133 -3.15 -8.17 5.95
CA THR A 133 -3.03 -8.02 4.48
C THR A 133 -2.88 -6.55 4.06
N ASP A 134 -3.21 -5.64 4.96
CA ASP A 134 -3.38 -4.22 4.66
C ASP A 134 -2.34 -3.40 5.44
N LEU A 135 -1.44 -2.73 4.73
CA LEU A 135 -0.56 -1.73 5.33
C LEU A 135 -1.17 -0.36 5.11
N ILE A 136 -1.45 0.36 6.18
CA ILE A 136 -2.09 1.67 6.09
C ILE A 136 -1.16 2.75 6.61
N LEU A 137 -0.69 3.60 5.69
CA LEU A 137 0.00 4.84 5.98
C LEU A 137 -1.03 5.96 6.13
N ALA A 138 -0.99 6.71 7.22
CA ALA A 138 -1.80 7.90 7.41
C ALA A 138 -0.93 9.15 7.34
N ILE A 139 -1.45 10.19 6.71
CA ILE A 139 -0.83 11.50 6.67
C ILE A 139 -1.83 12.50 7.25
N SER A 140 -1.46 13.12 8.36
CA SER A 140 -2.32 14.05 9.08
C SER A 140 -2.60 15.31 8.26
N ALA A 141 -3.55 16.12 8.71
CA ALA A 141 -3.80 17.46 8.15
C ALA A 141 -2.56 18.38 8.23
N THR A 142 -1.63 18.12 9.16
CA THR A 142 -0.37 18.85 9.32
C THR A 142 0.79 18.23 8.52
N GLY A 143 0.57 17.11 7.82
CA GLY A 143 1.59 16.43 7.03
C GLY A 143 2.48 15.48 7.84
N VAL A 144 2.05 15.07 9.03
CA VAL A 144 2.77 14.06 9.84
C VAL A 144 2.41 12.68 9.30
N VAL A 145 3.43 11.88 9.01
CA VAL A 145 3.29 10.51 8.51
C VAL A 145 3.33 9.52 9.66
N SER A 146 2.37 8.60 9.71
CA SER A 146 2.32 7.54 10.73
C SER A 146 1.70 6.25 10.21
N LEU A 147 1.86 5.17 10.95
CA LEU A 147 1.00 3.99 10.82
C LEU A 147 -0.41 4.34 11.29
N TYR A 148 -1.43 3.91 10.55
CA TYR A 148 -2.82 4.11 10.96
C TYR A 148 -3.22 3.16 12.10
N ASN A 149 -2.86 1.88 11.99
CA ASN A 149 -3.11 0.86 13.00
C ASN A 149 -1.78 0.26 13.48
N PRO A 150 -1.00 0.97 14.31
CA PRO A 150 0.28 0.45 14.79
C PRO A 150 0.08 -0.77 15.71
N ASP A 151 0.95 -1.76 15.57
CA ASP A 151 1.05 -2.92 16.46
C ASP A 151 2.53 -3.29 16.69
N SER A 152 2.79 -4.39 17.41
CA SER A 152 4.14 -4.85 17.72
C SER A 152 4.85 -5.60 16.58
N TYR A 153 4.17 -5.85 15.47
CA TYR A 153 4.63 -6.69 14.36
C TYR A 153 4.99 -5.89 13.11
N GLN A 154 4.64 -4.61 13.05
CA GLN A 154 5.07 -3.68 12.03
C GLN A 154 5.68 -2.40 12.61
N GLN A 155 6.57 -1.79 11.84
CA GLN A 155 7.19 -0.51 12.17
C GLN A 155 7.25 0.37 10.93
N LEU A 156 7.20 1.68 11.14
CA LEU A 156 7.45 2.66 10.10
C LEU A 156 8.67 3.48 10.48
N SER A 157 9.62 3.55 9.56
CA SER A 157 10.83 4.37 9.71
C SER A 157 10.94 5.38 8.57
N TYR A 158 11.65 6.47 8.82
CA TYR A 158 11.98 7.48 7.82
C TYR A 158 13.49 7.69 7.78
N ASN A 159 14.07 7.62 6.58
CA ASN A 159 15.47 7.95 6.34
C ASN A 159 15.56 9.35 5.75
N SER A 160 16.09 10.31 6.53
CA SER A 160 16.22 11.71 6.11
C SER A 160 17.26 11.93 5.00
N THR A 161 18.19 11.00 4.79
CA THR A 161 19.21 11.10 3.74
C THR A 161 18.66 10.71 2.38
N SER A 162 17.90 9.61 2.31
CA SER A 162 17.27 9.16 1.06
C SER A 162 15.85 9.69 0.84
N GLY A 163 15.20 10.21 1.89
CA GLY A 163 13.81 10.62 1.86
C GLY A 163 12.81 9.46 1.85
N ASN A 164 13.27 8.24 2.18
CA ASN A 164 12.45 7.03 2.07
C ASN A 164 11.73 6.71 3.37
N TYR A 165 10.44 6.38 3.26
CA TYR A 165 9.68 5.73 4.31
C TYR A 165 9.79 4.21 4.14
N THR A 166 9.99 3.46 5.21
CA THR A 166 10.07 2.00 5.15
C THR A 166 9.17 1.38 6.19
N PHE A 167 8.20 0.60 5.73
CA PHE A 167 7.51 -0.39 6.54
C PHE A 167 8.46 -1.56 6.78
N SER A 168 8.59 -2.00 8.02
CA SER A 168 9.35 -3.18 8.39
C SER A 168 8.46 -4.14 9.16
N PHE A 169 8.56 -5.44 8.85
CA PHE A 169 7.78 -6.50 9.48
C PHE A 169 8.69 -7.31 10.40
N ILE A 170 8.27 -7.45 11.65
CA ILE A 170 8.96 -8.30 12.62
C ILE A 170 8.73 -9.78 12.29
N GLN A 171 7.54 -10.11 11.77
CA GLN A 171 7.15 -11.47 11.38
C GLN A 171 6.59 -11.49 9.97
N PRO A 172 7.45 -11.63 8.96
CA PRO A 172 7.04 -11.77 7.57
C PRO A 172 5.97 -12.83 7.34
N GLY A 173 4.93 -12.49 6.57
CA GLY A 173 3.91 -13.45 6.17
C GLY A 173 4.31 -14.27 4.95
N GLN A 174 5.12 -13.73 4.05
CA GLN A 174 5.33 -14.29 2.71
C GLN A 174 6.78 -14.15 2.25
N LEU A 175 7.10 -14.90 1.19
CA LEU A 175 8.32 -14.70 0.43
C LEU A 175 8.19 -13.47 -0.46
N ALA A 176 9.28 -12.71 -0.61
CA ALA A 176 9.31 -11.57 -1.52
C ALA A 176 8.99 -11.97 -2.97
N GLN A 177 9.49 -13.13 -3.41
CA GLN A 177 9.26 -13.64 -4.77
C GLN A 177 7.81 -14.06 -5.07
N THR A 178 6.98 -14.29 -4.04
CA THR A 178 5.58 -14.73 -4.24
C THR A 178 4.70 -13.54 -4.60
N ILE A 179 5.13 -12.32 -4.28
CA ILE A 179 4.41 -11.11 -4.63
C ILE A 179 4.57 -10.88 -6.12
N SER A 180 3.44 -10.83 -6.82
CA SER A 180 3.37 -10.49 -8.23
C SER A 180 2.82 -9.10 -8.46
N THR A 181 2.14 -8.49 -7.50
CA THR A 181 1.61 -7.13 -7.64
C THR A 181 1.55 -6.43 -6.30
N LEU A 182 1.92 -5.15 -6.28
CA LEU A 182 1.57 -4.24 -5.19
C LEU A 182 0.42 -3.36 -5.65
N THR A 183 -0.61 -3.27 -4.82
CA THR A 183 -1.68 -2.30 -5.00
C THR A 183 -1.54 -1.19 -3.97
N VAL A 184 -1.96 -0.01 -4.39
CA VAL A 184 -2.03 1.18 -3.54
C VAL A 184 -3.37 1.84 -3.78
N GLN A 185 -4.08 2.10 -2.68
CA GLN A 185 -5.37 2.76 -2.66
C GLN A 185 -5.29 3.96 -1.72
N SER A 186 -5.72 5.12 -2.19
CA SER A 186 -5.82 6.31 -1.35
C SER A 186 -7.27 6.61 -0.97
N SER A 187 -7.48 7.09 0.26
CA SER A 187 -8.75 7.60 0.75
C SER A 187 -8.52 8.81 1.63
N GLU A 188 -9.57 9.59 1.90
CA GLU A 188 -9.51 10.64 2.91
C GLU A 188 -9.24 10.03 4.31
N ALA A 189 -8.49 10.78 5.13
CA ALA A 189 -8.06 10.36 6.46
C ALA A 189 -9.06 10.74 7.57
#